data_AF-A0A845XV00-F1
#
_entry.id   AF-A0A845XV00-F1
#
_cell.length_a   1.000
_cell.length_b   1.000
_cell.length_c   1.000
_cell.angle_alpha   90.00
_cell.angle_beta   90.00
_cell.angle_gamma   90.00
#
_symmetry.space_group_name_H-M   'P 1'
#
loop_
_entity.id
_entity.type
_entity.pdbx_description
1 polymer ?
#
loop_
_entity_poly.entity_id
_entity_poly.type
_entity_poly.pdbx_seq_one_letter_code
_entity_poly.pdbx_strand_id
1 'polypeptide(L)'
;MLEHPLKLIDIISDRLLLVILNYFSKSNLKKLQNDTANAAKVQTKVLMDILKLQKDTDYGKRYKFSEIKSVKDFRKAHPISTYQDYQDIINNIANTGKFNQLVAEPIILFQETSGTTGKGKLIPRTKRLFSAFQKVIQAVVGLTESYYLNKNGNTNNCRGLTLSNAQPLKLTPSGIPRGAGSSGGIKQSKFIQTIIRLKYTSPPSVFLISDYRSAYYCHLLFGLLEQDLAYIMGNFAYNLLQGLQTLEKEWQQLVNDIQYGRIDQSLELDASTRDDLQNLLKPNPDRAQVLRTEFEKGFEGILPRIFPKLSYIQCITTGSMQLYKESLQVYTGDLPIYSPGYGASEAWIGINLEPQKEPPAYVITPSSAFFEFIRISEVDGDAPTTVDLTSLAVGESYEIV
;
A
#
# COMPACT_ATOMS: atom_id res chain seq x y z
N MET A 1 4.46 -24.22 36.55
CA MET A 1 3.59 -23.13 37.08
C MET A 1 4.49 -21.95 37.43
N LEU A 2 4.86 -21.05 36.50
CA LEU A 2 4.26 -19.72 36.34
C LEU A 2 4.88 -19.01 35.10
N GLU A 3 4.84 -19.62 33.91
CA GLU A 3 5.17 -18.93 32.63
C GLU A 3 3.97 -18.17 32.03
N HIS A 4 2.80 -18.25 32.65
CA HIS A 4 1.51 -17.94 32.03
C HIS A 4 0.98 -16.49 32.10
N PRO A 5 1.29 -15.64 33.09
CA PRO A 5 0.61 -14.34 33.20
C PRO A 5 1.08 -13.33 32.15
N LEU A 6 2.38 -13.30 31.82
CA LEU A 6 2.93 -12.39 30.80
C LEU A 6 2.42 -12.74 29.40
N LYS A 7 2.41 -14.03 29.04
CA LYS A 7 1.82 -14.52 27.77
C LYS A 7 0.34 -14.17 27.65
N LEU A 8 -0.42 -14.21 28.76
CA LEU A 8 -1.84 -13.87 28.76
C LEU A 8 -2.06 -12.35 28.58
N ILE A 9 -1.26 -11.50 29.23
CA ILE A 9 -1.31 -10.04 29.06
C ILE A 9 -1.01 -9.67 27.60
N ASP A 10 0.00 -10.29 26.99
CA ASP A 10 0.35 -10.04 25.59
C ASP A 10 -0.79 -10.44 24.65
N ILE A 11 -1.42 -11.61 24.86
CA ILE A 11 -2.58 -12.06 24.08
C ILE A 11 -3.76 -11.08 24.21
N ILE A 12 -4.05 -10.59 25.43
CA ILE A 12 -5.13 -9.63 25.67
C ILE A 12 -4.82 -8.30 24.98
N SER A 13 -3.59 -7.81 25.10
CA SER A 13 -3.12 -6.58 24.46
C SER A 13 -3.22 -6.66 22.93
N ASP A 14 -2.77 -7.76 22.34
CA ASP A 14 -2.81 -8.00 20.90
C ASP A 14 -4.26 -8.07 20.39
N ARG A 15 -5.15 -8.76 21.10
CA ARG A 15 -6.58 -8.80 20.77
C ARG A 15 -7.23 -7.42 20.87
N LEU A 16 -6.92 -6.66 21.92
CA LEU A 16 -7.43 -5.30 22.09
C LEU A 16 -6.97 -4.40 20.95
N LEU A 17 -5.69 -4.49 20.56
CA LEU A 17 -5.14 -3.76 19.43
C LEU A 17 -5.88 -4.10 18.12
N LEU A 18 -6.14 -5.39 17.84
CA LEU A 18 -6.88 -5.81 16.65
C LEU A 18 -8.31 -5.27 16.63
N VAL A 19 -9.00 -5.28 17.78
CA VAL A 19 -10.34 -4.68 17.92
C VAL A 19 -10.30 -3.18 17.63
N ILE A 20 -9.31 -2.47 18.19
CA ILE A 20 -9.12 -1.02 17.97
C ILE A 20 -8.86 -0.74 16.48
N LEU A 21 -7.97 -1.50 15.83
CA LEU A 21 -7.67 -1.35 14.41
C LEU A 21 -8.91 -1.58 13.54
N ASN A 22 -9.69 -2.63 13.80
CA ASN A 22 -10.94 -2.92 13.09
C ASN A 22 -11.96 -1.79 13.27
N TYR A 23 -12.11 -1.26 14.50
CA TYR A 23 -12.97 -0.11 14.75
C TYR A 23 -12.58 1.12 13.91
N PHE A 24 -11.28 1.46 13.87
CA PHE A 24 -10.79 2.57 13.06
C PHE A 24 -10.98 2.31 11.56
N SER A 25 -10.74 1.09 11.08
CA SER A 25 -10.97 0.72 9.69
C SER A 25 -12.43 0.93 9.26
N LYS A 26 -13.39 0.45 10.07
CA LYS A 26 -14.83 0.67 9.83
C LYS A 26 -15.23 2.14 9.91
N SER A 27 -14.70 2.87 10.89
CA SER A 27 -14.96 4.30 11.06
C SER A 27 -14.45 5.12 9.88
N ASN A 28 -13.24 4.84 9.40
CA ASN A 28 -12.66 5.52 8.23
C ASN A 28 -13.39 5.16 6.93
N LEU A 29 -13.85 3.92 6.77
CA LEU A 29 -14.70 3.54 5.64
C LEU A 29 -16.00 4.36 5.62
N LYS A 30 -16.71 4.42 6.76
CA LYS A 30 -17.93 5.22 6.88
C LYS A 30 -17.68 6.70 6.62
N LYS A 31 -16.57 7.23 7.13
CA LYS A 31 -16.16 8.61 6.87
C LYS A 31 -15.94 8.85 5.38
N LEU A 32 -15.21 7.95 4.71
CA LEU A 32 -14.93 8.07 3.28
C LEU A 32 -16.21 8.03 2.44
N GLN A 33 -17.16 7.15 2.76
CA GLN A 33 -18.48 7.11 2.12
C GLN A 33 -19.28 8.41 2.34
N ASN A 34 -19.18 9.02 3.53
CA ASN A 34 -19.78 10.31 3.78
C ASN A 34 -19.08 11.43 2.99
N ASP A 35 -17.75 11.38 2.86
CA ASP A 35 -16.97 12.35 2.12
C ASP A 35 -17.29 12.27 0.62
N THR A 36 -17.51 11.07 0.06
CA THR A 36 -17.94 10.89 -1.34
C THR A 36 -19.35 11.42 -1.58
N ALA A 37 -20.29 11.21 -0.64
CA ALA A 37 -21.64 11.77 -0.72
C ALA A 37 -21.67 13.31 -0.64
N ASN A 38 -20.60 13.94 -0.10
CA ASN A 38 -20.49 15.40 0.09
C ASN A 38 -19.30 16.00 -0.67
N ALA A 39 -18.89 15.37 -1.78
CA ALA A 39 -17.61 15.61 -2.45
C ALA A 39 -17.30 17.10 -2.73
N ALA A 40 -18.26 17.87 -3.27
CA ALA A 40 -18.05 19.30 -3.58
C ALA A 40 -17.68 20.14 -2.34
N LYS A 41 -18.40 19.91 -1.23
CA LYS A 41 -18.14 20.61 0.05
C LYS A 41 -16.79 20.18 0.63
N VAL A 42 -16.48 18.88 0.56
CA VAL A 42 -15.20 18.34 1.05
C VAL A 42 -14.03 18.90 0.24
N GLN A 43 -14.12 18.94 -1.09
CA GLN A 43 -13.08 19.49 -1.97
C GLN A 43 -12.82 20.97 -1.71
N THR A 44 -13.88 21.77 -1.60
CA THR A 44 -13.76 23.19 -1.24
C THR A 44 -13.06 23.35 0.11
N LYS A 45 -13.45 22.55 1.11
CA LYS A 45 -12.82 22.59 2.43
C LYS A 45 -11.34 22.19 2.37
N VAL A 46 -11.00 21.12 1.64
CA VAL A 46 -9.61 20.66 1.48
C VAL A 46 -8.74 21.74 0.87
N LEU A 47 -9.18 22.37 -0.22
CA LEU A 47 -8.45 23.48 -0.83
C LEU A 47 -8.24 24.63 0.17
N MET A 48 -9.30 25.07 0.85
CA MET A 48 -9.18 26.18 1.80
C MET A 48 -8.27 25.86 3.00
N ASP A 49 -8.30 24.62 3.48
CA ASP A 49 -7.41 24.16 4.54
C ASP A 49 -5.94 24.11 4.05
N ILE A 50 -5.69 23.69 2.80
CA ILE A 50 -4.36 23.71 2.18
C ILE A 50 -3.87 25.15 2.04
N LEU A 51 -4.64 26.04 1.43
CA LEU A 51 -4.26 27.45 1.22
C LEU A 51 -3.96 28.15 2.54
N LYS A 52 -4.81 27.94 3.56
CA LYS A 52 -4.60 28.49 4.91
C LYS A 52 -3.31 27.99 5.55
N LEU A 53 -2.98 26.72 5.38
CA LEU A 53 -1.75 26.12 5.91
C LEU A 53 -0.51 26.64 5.18
N GLN A 54 -0.60 26.78 3.85
CA GLN A 54 0.55 27.10 3.00
C GLN A 54 0.81 28.59 2.81
N LYS A 55 -0.09 29.49 3.26
CA LYS A 55 -0.03 30.93 2.95
C LYS A 55 1.28 31.64 3.30
N ASP A 56 2.01 31.16 4.31
CA ASP A 56 3.22 31.82 4.82
C ASP A 56 4.53 31.25 4.22
N THR A 57 4.44 30.22 3.37
CA THR A 57 5.59 29.67 2.62
C THR A 57 6.02 30.63 1.52
N ASP A 58 7.24 30.46 0.99
CA ASP A 58 7.72 31.29 -0.12
C ASP A 58 6.84 31.09 -1.36
N TYR A 59 6.43 29.85 -1.64
CA TYR A 59 5.47 29.52 -2.69
C TYR A 59 4.08 30.14 -2.45
N GLY A 60 3.56 30.06 -1.22
CA GLY A 60 2.25 30.62 -0.87
C GLY A 60 2.20 32.14 -0.97
N LYS A 61 3.30 32.82 -0.61
CA LYS A 61 3.45 34.27 -0.81
C LYS A 61 3.52 34.64 -2.28
N ARG A 62 4.28 33.88 -3.09
CA ARG A 62 4.39 34.09 -4.55
C ARG A 62 3.02 34.11 -5.24
N TYR A 63 2.13 33.19 -4.85
CA TYR A 63 0.78 33.08 -5.42
C TYR A 63 -0.31 33.70 -4.53
N LYS A 64 0.07 34.50 -3.52
CA LYS A 64 -0.85 35.25 -2.64
C LYS A 64 -1.98 34.39 -2.05
N PHE A 65 -1.65 33.20 -1.55
CA PHE A 65 -2.63 32.25 -0.99
C PHE A 65 -3.49 32.83 0.15
N SER A 66 -3.02 33.85 0.86
CA SER A 66 -3.80 34.56 1.89
C SER A 66 -4.99 35.36 1.32
N GLU A 67 -4.93 35.77 0.06
CA GLU A 67 -5.96 36.58 -0.63
C GLU A 67 -7.05 35.71 -1.27
N ILE A 68 -6.76 34.43 -1.55
CA ILE A 68 -7.67 33.49 -2.23
C ILE A 68 -8.84 33.09 -1.29
N LYS A 69 -10.09 33.28 -1.74
CA LYS A 69 -11.31 32.98 -0.94
C LYS A 69 -12.24 31.94 -1.55
N SER A 70 -12.01 31.55 -2.80
CA SER A 70 -12.82 30.57 -3.51
C SER A 70 -11.97 29.71 -4.45
N VAL A 71 -12.53 28.57 -4.89
CA VAL A 71 -11.92 27.75 -5.95
C VAL A 71 -11.71 28.56 -7.23
N LYS A 72 -12.66 29.45 -7.55
CA LYS A 72 -12.55 30.36 -8.70
C LYS A 72 -11.37 31.33 -8.57
N ASP A 73 -11.13 31.85 -7.37
CA ASP A 73 -9.98 32.73 -7.11
C ASP A 73 -8.68 31.94 -7.21
N PHE A 74 -8.66 30.69 -6.73
CA PHE A 74 -7.50 29.81 -6.82
C PHE A 74 -7.10 29.56 -8.28
N ARG A 75 -8.04 29.13 -9.13
CA ARG A 75 -7.81 28.92 -10.57
C ARG A 75 -7.31 30.16 -11.31
N LYS A 76 -7.71 31.35 -10.86
CA LYS A 76 -7.23 32.62 -11.44
C LYS A 76 -5.82 32.98 -10.98
N ALA A 77 -5.48 32.65 -9.74
CA ALA A 77 -4.22 33.05 -9.11
C ALA A 77 -3.08 32.04 -9.37
N HIS A 78 -3.42 30.75 -9.49
CA HIS A 78 -2.45 29.66 -9.59
C HIS A 78 -2.53 28.99 -10.99
N PRO A 79 -1.43 28.92 -11.74
CA PRO A 79 -1.41 28.28 -13.05
C PRO A 79 -1.37 26.76 -12.92
N ILE A 80 -1.93 26.06 -13.91
CA ILE A 80 -1.65 24.63 -14.09
C ILE A 80 -0.15 24.45 -14.30
N SER A 81 0.43 23.45 -13.64
CA SER A 81 1.88 23.29 -13.56
C SER A 81 2.27 21.82 -13.55
N THR A 82 3.53 21.56 -13.86
CA THR A 82 4.14 20.24 -13.97
C THR A 82 5.27 20.07 -12.95
N TYR A 83 5.81 18.87 -12.83
CA TYR A 83 6.94 18.62 -11.92
C TYR A 83 8.14 19.55 -12.18
N GLN A 84 8.38 19.90 -13.44
CA GLN A 84 9.48 20.76 -13.87
C GLN A 84 9.42 22.14 -13.20
N ASP A 85 8.23 22.68 -12.97
CA ASP A 85 8.03 23.98 -12.32
C ASP A 85 8.45 23.98 -10.83
N TYR A 86 8.54 22.79 -10.24
CA TYR A 86 8.93 22.58 -8.84
C TYR A 86 10.34 22.00 -8.68
N GLN A 87 10.96 21.53 -9.77
CA GLN A 87 12.15 20.70 -9.72
C GLN A 87 13.31 21.38 -8.99
N ASP A 88 13.57 22.66 -9.28
CA ASP A 88 14.65 23.42 -8.64
C ASP A 88 14.40 23.64 -7.16
N ILE A 89 13.17 23.97 -6.78
CA ILE A 89 12.77 24.16 -5.38
C ILE A 89 12.94 22.83 -4.62
N ILE A 90 12.46 21.72 -5.19
CA ILE A 90 12.55 20.38 -4.61
C ILE A 90 14.02 19.96 -4.44
N ASN A 91 14.87 20.16 -5.45
CA ASN A 91 16.30 19.87 -5.38
C ASN A 91 16.98 20.71 -4.30
N ASN A 92 16.64 22.00 -4.20
CA ASN A 92 17.18 22.87 -3.15
C ASN A 92 16.75 22.42 -1.76
N ILE A 93 15.50 21.99 -1.58
CA ILE A 93 15.02 21.42 -0.31
C ILE A 93 15.77 20.12 0.01
N ALA A 94 15.96 19.23 -0.95
CA ALA A 94 16.72 17.99 -0.74
C ALA A 94 18.19 18.27 -0.30
N ASN A 95 18.79 19.35 -0.82
CA ASN A 95 20.15 19.75 -0.47
C ASN A 95 20.26 20.48 0.88
N THR A 96 19.28 21.33 1.21
CA THR A 96 19.39 22.28 2.34
C THR A 96 18.48 21.97 3.52
N GLY A 97 17.45 21.13 3.32
CA GLY A 97 16.40 20.85 4.30
C GLY A 97 15.39 22.00 4.49
N LYS A 98 15.52 23.11 3.76
CA LYS A 98 14.66 24.31 3.92
C LYS A 98 13.30 24.14 3.23
N PHE A 99 12.44 23.31 3.82
CA PHE A 99 11.14 22.92 3.25
C PHE A 99 10.13 24.07 3.10
N ASN A 100 10.26 25.16 3.88
CA ASN A 100 9.36 26.32 3.87
C ASN A 100 9.33 27.07 2.52
N GLN A 101 10.25 26.75 1.62
CA GLN A 101 10.23 27.23 0.23
C GLN A 101 9.00 26.75 -0.53
N LEU A 102 8.48 25.57 -0.21
CA LEU A 102 7.35 24.95 -0.90
C LEU A 102 6.20 24.59 0.05
N VAL A 103 6.50 23.99 1.21
CA VAL A 103 5.51 23.45 2.13
C VAL A 103 5.68 24.00 3.54
N ALA A 104 4.59 24.15 4.29
CA ALA A 104 4.60 24.73 5.63
C ALA A 104 5.03 23.75 6.74
N GLU A 105 5.08 22.46 6.43
CA GLU A 105 5.41 21.40 7.40
C GLU A 105 6.66 20.63 6.94
N PRO A 106 7.49 20.13 7.88
CA PRO A 106 8.66 19.33 7.54
C PRO A 106 8.34 18.14 6.63
N ILE A 107 9.21 17.93 5.65
CA ILE A 107 9.16 16.75 4.77
C ILE A 107 9.80 15.58 5.52
N ILE A 108 9.04 14.49 5.65
CA ILE A 108 9.47 13.28 6.37
C ILE A 108 10.03 12.21 5.43
N LEU A 109 9.73 12.33 4.12
CA LEU A 109 10.17 11.42 3.07
C LEU A 109 10.03 12.12 1.72
N PHE A 110 11.02 11.98 0.85
CA PHE A 110 10.84 12.18 -0.58
C PHE A 110 10.49 10.85 -1.24
N GLN A 111 9.26 10.73 -1.73
CA GLN A 111 8.87 9.56 -2.49
C GLN A 111 9.46 9.62 -3.89
N GLU A 112 10.15 8.57 -4.30
CA GLU A 112 10.73 8.46 -5.64
C GLU A 112 9.73 7.81 -6.58
N THR A 113 9.41 8.49 -7.66
CA THR A 113 8.71 7.88 -8.80
C THR A 113 9.73 7.18 -9.70
N SER A 114 9.37 6.00 -10.22
CA SER A 114 10.16 5.22 -11.18
C SER A 114 10.09 5.82 -12.60
N GLY A 115 10.37 7.12 -12.73
CA GLY A 115 10.29 7.84 -14.00
C GLY A 115 11.24 7.26 -15.05
N THR A 116 10.80 7.26 -16.31
CA THR A 116 11.47 6.71 -17.49
C THR A 116 12.75 7.45 -17.92
N THR A 117 13.12 8.54 -17.25
CA THR A 117 14.23 9.43 -17.61
C THR A 117 15.51 9.26 -16.75
N GLY A 118 15.58 8.21 -15.92
CA GLY A 118 16.81 7.83 -15.19
C GLY A 118 17.10 8.61 -13.90
N LYS A 119 16.48 9.78 -13.68
CA LYS A 119 16.41 10.46 -12.38
C LYS A 119 14.94 10.51 -11.92
N GLY A 120 14.58 9.67 -10.96
CA GLY A 120 13.22 9.63 -10.42
C GLY A 120 12.78 10.95 -9.81
N LYS A 121 11.52 11.35 -10.00
CA LYS A 121 10.98 12.58 -9.40
C LYS A 121 10.91 12.41 -7.89
N LEU A 122 11.39 13.40 -7.13
CA LEU A 122 11.26 13.48 -5.69
C LEU A 122 9.94 14.16 -5.32
N ILE A 123 9.00 13.42 -4.76
CA ILE A 123 7.69 13.94 -4.34
C ILE A 123 7.71 14.16 -2.82
N PRO A 124 7.54 15.40 -2.33
CA PRO A 124 7.63 15.70 -0.90
C PRO A 124 6.44 15.12 -0.14
N ARG A 125 6.71 14.32 0.90
CA ARG A 125 5.69 13.78 1.79
C ARG A 125 5.80 14.39 3.18
N THR A 126 4.73 15.00 3.66
CA THR A 126 4.61 15.49 5.04
C THR A 126 3.89 14.46 5.92
N LYS A 127 3.96 14.64 7.26
CA LYS A 127 3.22 13.81 8.22
C LYS A 127 1.71 13.87 7.99
N ARG A 128 1.18 15.02 7.55
CA ARG A 128 -0.24 15.21 7.26
C ARG A 128 -0.68 14.37 6.07
N LEU A 129 0.09 14.40 4.97
CA LEU A 129 -0.19 13.57 3.79
C LEU A 129 -0.07 12.07 4.11
N PHE A 130 0.94 11.68 4.89
CA PHE A 130 1.07 10.31 5.39
C PHE A 130 -0.17 9.87 6.19
N SER A 131 -0.67 10.73 7.09
CA SER A 131 -1.84 10.44 7.92
C SER A 131 -3.13 10.35 7.09
N ALA A 132 -3.28 11.16 6.05
CA ALA A 132 -4.41 11.08 5.13
C ALA A 132 -4.38 9.76 4.34
N PHE A 133 -3.22 9.40 3.79
CA PHE A 133 -2.99 8.11 3.14
C PHE A 133 -3.34 6.92 4.05
N GLN A 134 -2.87 6.93 5.30
CA GLN A 134 -3.16 5.84 6.25
C GLN A 134 -4.65 5.64 6.51
N LYS A 135 -5.44 6.72 6.57
CA LYS A 135 -6.90 6.64 6.75
C LYS A 135 -7.58 5.98 5.55
N VAL A 136 -7.09 6.26 4.34
CA VAL A 136 -7.61 5.63 3.12
C VAL A 136 -7.27 4.13 3.09
N ILE A 137 -6.03 3.75 3.43
CA ILE A 137 -5.66 2.34 3.56
C ILE A 137 -6.50 1.63 4.63
N GLN A 138 -6.76 2.27 5.77
CA GLN A 138 -7.65 1.74 6.81
C GLN A 138 -9.10 1.58 6.30
N ALA A 139 -9.60 2.49 5.46
CA ALA A 139 -10.91 2.33 4.82
C ALA A 139 -10.95 1.13 3.88
N VAL A 140 -9.90 0.91 3.07
CA VAL A 140 -9.76 -0.28 2.22
C VAL A 140 -9.76 -1.56 3.05
N VAL A 141 -9.00 -1.61 4.15
CA VAL A 141 -9.02 -2.74 5.09
C VAL A 141 -10.40 -2.96 5.67
N GLY A 142 -11.11 -1.89 6.07
CA GLY A 142 -12.47 -1.99 6.59
C GLY A 142 -13.45 -2.58 5.57
N LEU A 143 -13.28 -2.25 4.30
CA LEU A 143 -14.10 -2.76 3.21
C LEU A 143 -13.80 -4.25 2.97
N THR A 144 -12.54 -4.63 2.82
CA THR A 144 -12.16 -6.02 2.54
C THR A 144 -12.46 -6.94 3.71
N GLU A 145 -12.22 -6.50 4.95
CA GLU A 145 -12.61 -7.27 6.13
C GLU A 145 -14.12 -7.48 6.18
N SER A 146 -14.93 -6.44 5.92
CA SER A 146 -16.39 -6.55 5.96
C SER A 146 -16.95 -7.43 4.83
N TYR A 147 -16.32 -7.38 3.65
CA TYR A 147 -16.83 -8.05 2.45
C TYR A 147 -16.34 -9.50 2.33
N TYR A 148 -15.05 -9.74 2.54
CA TYR A 148 -14.42 -11.05 2.30
C TYR A 148 -14.29 -11.88 3.57
N LEU A 149 -14.02 -11.26 4.73
CA LEU A 149 -13.64 -12.00 5.95
C LEU A 149 -14.77 -12.11 6.97
N ASN A 150 -15.73 -11.19 6.97
CA ASN A 150 -16.80 -11.14 7.98
C ASN A 150 -17.96 -12.12 7.73
N LYS A 151 -17.77 -13.16 6.91
CA LYS A 151 -18.82 -14.17 6.65
C LYS A 151 -19.17 -15.00 7.90
N ASN A 152 -18.27 -15.09 8.89
CA ASN A 152 -18.44 -15.88 10.12
C ASN A 152 -18.22 -15.09 11.43
N GLY A 153 -18.21 -13.75 11.39
CA GLY A 153 -18.26 -12.90 12.60
C GLY A 153 -16.98 -12.79 13.46
N ASN A 154 -15.85 -13.42 13.09
CA ASN A 154 -14.58 -13.26 13.82
C ASN A 154 -13.38 -13.06 12.88
N THR A 155 -13.15 -11.81 12.47
CA THR A 155 -11.98 -11.42 11.64
C THR A 155 -10.72 -11.16 12.46
N ASN A 156 -10.80 -11.24 13.81
CA ASN A 156 -9.73 -10.80 14.70
C ASN A 156 -8.54 -11.78 14.77
N ASN A 157 -8.59 -12.93 14.10
CA ASN A 157 -7.49 -13.90 14.07
C ASN A 157 -7.02 -14.25 12.66
N CYS A 158 -7.50 -13.53 11.63
CA CYS A 158 -7.10 -13.78 10.25
C CYS A 158 -5.71 -13.16 9.97
N ARG A 159 -4.79 -13.98 9.48
CA ARG A 159 -3.48 -13.53 8.96
C ARG A 159 -3.45 -13.74 7.45
N GLY A 160 -2.68 -12.89 6.77
CA GLY A 160 -2.44 -13.04 5.34
C GLY A 160 -0.98 -13.11 4.97
N LEU A 161 -0.75 -13.57 3.75
CA LEU A 161 0.57 -13.59 3.14
C LEU A 161 0.71 -12.31 2.33
N THR A 162 1.85 -11.64 2.44
CA THR A 162 2.18 -10.51 1.58
C THR A 162 3.40 -10.87 0.75
N LEU A 163 3.34 -10.61 -0.55
CA LEU A 163 4.46 -10.79 -1.47
C LEU A 163 4.92 -9.40 -1.92
N SER A 164 5.57 -8.70 -0.99
CA SER A 164 6.04 -7.32 -1.19
C SER A 164 7.13 -6.97 -0.17
N ASN A 165 8.18 -6.29 -0.62
CA ASN A 165 9.31 -5.91 0.24
C ASN A 165 9.51 -4.41 0.31
N ALA A 166 10.05 -3.97 1.45
CA ALA A 166 10.52 -2.62 1.64
C ALA A 166 11.97 -2.52 1.17
N GLN A 167 12.20 -1.69 0.16
CA GLN A 167 13.56 -1.31 -0.22
C GLN A 167 14.15 -0.35 0.81
N PRO A 168 15.43 -0.47 1.21
CA PRO A 168 16.06 0.46 2.13
C PRO A 168 15.94 1.91 1.64
N LEU A 169 15.62 2.81 2.58
CA LEU A 169 15.58 4.24 2.29
C LEU A 169 17.00 4.78 2.11
N LYS A 170 17.17 5.63 1.10
CA LYS A 170 18.37 6.44 0.91
C LYS A 170 18.20 7.77 1.64
N LEU A 171 19.27 8.53 1.80
CA LEU A 171 19.21 9.89 2.36
C LEU A 171 19.52 10.92 1.26
N THR A 172 18.85 12.06 1.32
CA THR A 172 19.25 13.27 0.59
C THR A 172 20.46 13.93 1.29
N PRO A 173 21.16 14.89 0.66
CA PRO A 173 22.28 15.60 1.31
C PRO A 173 21.90 16.31 2.61
N SER A 174 20.66 16.77 2.74
CA SER A 174 20.14 17.35 4.00
C SER A 174 19.74 16.32 5.06
N GLY A 175 19.85 15.02 4.76
CA GLY A 175 19.47 13.94 5.67
C GLY A 175 17.99 13.55 5.63
N ILE A 176 17.16 14.17 4.77
CA ILE A 176 15.77 13.76 4.58
C ILE A 176 15.75 12.38 3.87
N PRO A 177 15.01 11.37 4.38
CA PRO A 177 14.89 10.08 3.71
C PRO A 177 14.27 10.19 2.31
N ARG A 178 14.69 9.32 1.39
CA ARG A 178 14.13 9.19 0.04
C ARG A 178 14.02 7.73 -0.39
N GLY A 179 12.95 7.39 -1.11
CA GLY A 179 12.71 6.03 -1.60
C GLY A 179 11.23 5.73 -1.84
N ALA A 180 10.87 4.45 -1.92
CA ALA A 180 9.48 4.04 -2.13
C ALA A 180 8.58 4.43 -0.95
N GLY A 181 7.34 4.83 -1.24
CA GLY A 181 6.37 5.23 -0.23
C GLY A 181 5.98 4.16 0.79
N SER A 182 6.17 2.88 0.43
CA SER A 182 5.93 1.68 1.24
C SER A 182 7.08 1.30 2.17
N SER A 183 8.28 1.85 1.97
CA SER A 183 9.51 1.41 2.64
C SER A 183 9.75 2.00 4.04
N GLY A 184 8.86 2.87 4.52
CA GLY A 184 9.11 3.66 5.74
C GLY A 184 8.71 2.98 7.04
N GLY A 185 9.58 3.07 8.06
CA GLY A 185 9.20 2.99 9.48
C GLY A 185 9.10 1.59 10.10
N ILE A 186 9.24 0.50 9.34
CA ILE A 186 9.16 -0.87 9.88
C ILE A 186 10.24 -1.10 10.94
N LYS A 187 11.51 -0.81 10.61
CA LYS A 187 12.63 -1.05 11.54
C LYS A 187 12.58 -0.16 12.79
N GLN A 188 12.06 1.07 12.68
CA GLN A 188 12.08 2.05 13.76
C GLN A 188 10.83 2.03 14.65
N SER A 189 9.72 1.41 14.21
CA SER A 189 8.44 1.45 14.93
C SER A 189 8.03 0.09 15.45
N LYS A 190 8.16 -0.11 16.77
CA LYS A 190 7.62 -1.30 17.46
C LYS A 190 6.13 -1.50 17.19
N PHE A 191 5.37 -0.42 17.08
CA PHE A 191 3.95 -0.47 16.74
C PHE A 191 3.70 -1.07 15.36
N ILE A 192 4.47 -0.66 14.34
CA ILE A 192 4.35 -1.22 12.98
C ILE A 192 4.76 -2.69 12.98
N GLN A 193 5.83 -3.07 13.68
CA GLN A 193 6.26 -4.47 13.80
C GLN A 193 5.19 -5.35 14.46
N THR A 194 4.52 -4.85 15.51
CA THR A 194 3.40 -5.54 16.13
C THR A 194 2.22 -5.72 15.17
N ILE A 195 1.85 -4.69 14.41
CA ILE A 195 0.80 -4.82 13.38
C ILE A 195 1.20 -5.87 12.34
N ILE A 196 2.44 -5.85 11.86
CA ILE A 196 2.93 -6.83 10.89
C ILE A 196 2.81 -8.24 11.44
N ARG A 197 3.29 -8.48 12.67
CA ARG A 197 3.21 -9.79 13.33
C ARG A 197 1.77 -10.30 13.42
N LEU A 198 0.83 -9.42 13.74
CA LEU A 198 -0.57 -9.79 13.97
C LEU A 198 -1.38 -9.98 12.69
N LYS A 199 -1.05 -9.26 11.61
CA LYS A 199 -1.83 -9.29 10.35
C LYS A 199 -1.18 -10.12 9.25
N TYR A 200 0.12 -10.40 9.32
CA TYR A 200 0.85 -11.11 8.28
C TYR A 200 1.55 -12.35 8.81
N THR A 201 1.71 -13.35 7.95
CA THR A 201 2.42 -14.60 8.23
C THR A 201 3.91 -14.37 8.43
N SER A 202 4.49 -13.50 7.61
CA SER A 202 5.93 -13.25 7.58
C SER A 202 6.40 -12.41 8.77
N PRO A 203 7.53 -12.78 9.41
CA PRO A 203 8.16 -11.94 10.43
C PRO A 203 8.58 -10.56 9.89
N PRO A 204 8.64 -9.51 10.74
CA PRO A 204 9.04 -8.17 10.31
C PRO A 204 10.40 -8.09 9.60
N SER A 205 11.35 -8.97 9.94
CA SER A 205 12.68 -9.03 9.30
C SER A 205 12.60 -9.41 7.82
N VAL A 206 11.61 -10.24 7.42
CA VAL A 206 11.42 -10.65 6.02
C VAL A 206 11.16 -9.44 5.11
N PHE A 207 10.39 -8.46 5.58
CA PHE A 207 10.05 -7.26 4.83
C PHE A 207 11.26 -6.36 4.52
N LEU A 208 12.36 -6.54 5.26
CA LEU A 208 13.58 -5.74 5.16
C LEU A 208 14.66 -6.42 4.31
N ILE A 209 14.42 -7.65 3.85
CA ILE A 209 15.32 -8.35 2.92
C ILE A 209 15.33 -7.59 1.59
N SER A 210 16.53 -7.24 1.13
CA SER A 210 16.74 -6.44 -0.09
C SER A 210 16.76 -7.29 -1.37
N ASP A 211 17.27 -8.53 -1.29
CA ASP A 211 17.22 -9.49 -2.40
C ASP A 211 15.79 -10.01 -2.60
N TYR A 212 15.25 -9.82 -3.80
CA TYR A 212 13.86 -10.16 -4.10
C TYR A 212 13.59 -11.66 -4.09
N ARG A 213 14.55 -12.49 -4.54
CA ARG A 213 14.38 -13.95 -4.52
C ARG A 213 14.28 -14.44 -3.08
N SER A 214 15.24 -14.07 -2.24
CA SER A 214 15.31 -14.46 -0.82
C SER A 214 14.12 -13.95 -0.04
N ALA A 215 13.68 -12.73 -0.33
CA ALA A 215 12.47 -12.15 0.22
C ALA A 215 11.21 -12.98 -0.10
N TYR A 216 10.95 -13.26 -1.39
CA TYR A 216 9.78 -14.05 -1.78
C TYR A 216 9.85 -15.46 -1.21
N TYR A 217 11.02 -16.10 -1.24
CA TYR A 217 11.21 -17.41 -0.62
C TYR A 217 10.81 -17.40 0.86
N CYS A 218 11.32 -16.44 1.64
CA CYS A 218 10.99 -16.31 3.05
C CYS A 218 9.50 -15.99 3.27
N HIS A 219 8.91 -15.09 2.47
CA HIS A 219 7.46 -14.82 2.55
C HIS A 219 6.64 -16.10 2.33
N LEU A 220 6.97 -16.87 1.28
CA LEU A 220 6.32 -18.13 0.97
C LEU A 220 6.52 -19.17 2.06
N LEU A 221 7.74 -19.34 2.59
CA LEU A 221 8.06 -20.30 3.65
C LEU A 221 7.16 -20.08 4.88
N PHE A 222 7.08 -18.84 5.37
CA PHE A 222 6.21 -18.51 6.50
C PHE A 222 4.72 -18.51 6.14
N GLY A 223 4.36 -18.19 4.89
CA GLY A 223 2.99 -18.30 4.39
C GLY A 223 2.49 -19.74 4.36
N LEU A 224 3.31 -20.68 3.88
CA LEU A 224 2.99 -22.10 3.76
C LEU A 224 2.78 -22.78 5.12
N LEU A 225 3.37 -22.26 6.19
CA LEU A 225 3.15 -22.72 7.57
C LEU A 225 1.75 -22.34 8.11
N GLU A 226 1.10 -21.32 7.56
CA GLU A 226 -0.22 -20.85 7.98
C GLU A 226 -1.32 -21.62 7.24
N GLN A 227 -1.90 -22.65 7.87
CA GLN A 227 -2.97 -23.44 7.25
C GLN A 227 -4.27 -22.64 7.09
N ASP A 228 -4.51 -21.72 8.01
CA ASP A 228 -5.71 -20.89 8.09
C ASP A 228 -5.53 -19.53 7.40
N LEU A 229 -4.67 -19.47 6.37
CA LEU A 229 -4.37 -18.26 5.63
C LEU A 229 -5.64 -17.64 5.06
N ALA A 230 -5.92 -16.39 5.41
CA ALA A 230 -7.18 -15.74 5.07
C ALA A 230 -7.13 -14.96 3.74
N TYR A 231 -5.97 -14.39 3.42
CA TYR A 231 -5.79 -13.58 2.20
C TYR A 231 -4.32 -13.58 1.75
N ILE A 232 -4.12 -13.33 0.46
CA ILE A 232 -2.80 -13.05 -0.12
C ILE A 232 -2.84 -11.64 -0.70
N MET A 233 -1.81 -10.84 -0.45
CA MET A 233 -1.71 -9.48 -0.96
C MET A 233 -0.37 -9.15 -1.59
N GLY A 234 -0.40 -8.25 -2.55
CA GLY A 234 0.77 -7.66 -3.19
C GLY A 234 0.40 -6.28 -3.75
N ASN A 235 1.40 -5.45 -4.01
CA ASN A 235 1.13 -4.11 -4.56
C ASN A 235 0.52 -4.21 -5.97
N PHE A 236 1.16 -4.98 -6.85
CA PHE A 236 0.71 -5.18 -8.22
C PHE A 236 0.53 -6.67 -8.54
N ALA A 237 -0.32 -6.99 -9.52
CA ALA A 237 -0.50 -8.36 -10.01
C ALA A 237 0.83 -9.02 -10.39
N TYR A 238 1.75 -8.26 -10.98
CA TYR A 238 3.11 -8.72 -11.28
C TYR A 238 3.87 -9.23 -10.05
N ASN A 239 3.81 -8.53 -8.90
CA ASN A 239 4.51 -8.97 -7.68
C ASN A 239 4.01 -10.34 -7.20
N LEU A 240 2.68 -10.52 -7.22
CA LEU A 240 2.07 -11.80 -6.87
C LEU A 240 2.50 -12.89 -7.83
N LEU A 241 2.46 -12.62 -9.14
CA LEU A 241 2.84 -13.60 -10.15
C LEU A 241 4.30 -14.05 -9.97
N GLN A 242 5.22 -13.12 -9.73
CA GLN A 242 6.63 -13.44 -9.47
C GLN A 242 6.80 -14.31 -8.22
N GLY A 243 6.08 -14.00 -7.13
CA GLY A 243 6.11 -14.82 -5.93
C GLY A 243 5.53 -16.22 -6.17
N LEU A 244 4.44 -16.35 -6.92
CA LEU A 244 3.83 -17.65 -7.24
C LEU A 244 4.68 -18.48 -8.21
N GLN A 245 5.36 -17.85 -9.16
CA GLN A 245 6.36 -18.52 -10.01
C GLN A 245 7.57 -18.99 -9.20
N THR A 246 7.97 -18.23 -8.17
CA THR A 246 9.01 -18.66 -7.23
C THR A 246 8.55 -19.86 -6.41
N LEU A 247 7.29 -19.87 -5.96
CA LEU A 247 6.68 -21.03 -5.31
C LEU A 247 6.74 -22.25 -6.23
N GLU A 248 6.29 -22.12 -7.47
CA GLU A 248 6.30 -23.22 -8.46
C GLU A 248 7.70 -23.74 -8.77
N LYS A 249 8.69 -22.85 -8.84
CA LYS A 249 10.07 -23.22 -9.12
C LYS A 249 10.77 -23.88 -7.93
N GLU A 250 10.46 -23.45 -6.70
CA GLU A 250 11.26 -23.77 -5.51
C GLU A 250 10.49 -24.58 -4.46
N TRP A 251 9.31 -25.13 -4.80
CA TRP A 251 8.44 -25.82 -3.84
C TRP A 251 9.13 -27.00 -3.15
N GLN A 252 10.01 -27.75 -3.82
CA GLN A 252 10.70 -28.89 -3.22
C GLN A 252 11.59 -28.44 -2.05
N GLN A 253 12.33 -27.34 -2.23
CA GLN A 253 13.19 -26.78 -1.19
C GLN A 253 12.35 -26.17 -0.07
N LEU A 254 11.26 -25.46 -0.39
CA LEU A 254 10.32 -24.93 0.61
C LEU A 254 9.71 -26.04 1.47
N VAL A 255 9.27 -27.15 0.86
CA VAL A 255 8.72 -28.31 1.58
C VAL A 255 9.79 -28.98 2.45
N ASN A 256 11.01 -29.12 1.94
CA ASN A 256 12.15 -29.67 2.68
C ASN A 256 12.50 -28.82 3.92
N ASP A 257 12.50 -27.49 3.76
CA ASP A 257 12.73 -26.53 4.83
C ASP A 257 11.63 -26.58 5.90
N ILE A 258 10.36 -26.73 5.49
CA ILE A 258 9.24 -26.95 6.41
C ILE A 258 9.38 -28.29 7.14
N GLN A 259 9.74 -29.36 6.44
CA GLN A 259 9.87 -30.70 7.00
C GLN A 259 10.90 -30.75 8.13
N TYR A 260 12.06 -30.13 7.92
CA TYR A 260 13.19 -30.15 8.87
C TYR A 260 13.31 -28.91 9.73
N GLY A 261 12.46 -27.89 9.54
CA GLY A 261 12.49 -26.65 10.30
C GLY A 261 13.78 -25.86 10.08
N ARG A 262 14.26 -25.78 8.84
CA ARG A 262 15.52 -25.10 8.49
C ARG A 262 15.29 -24.04 7.42
N ILE A 263 16.18 -23.06 7.37
CA ILE A 263 16.20 -22.06 6.30
C ILE A 263 17.30 -22.40 5.28
N ASP A 264 16.97 -22.33 3.99
CA ASP A 264 17.93 -22.52 2.90
C ASP A 264 19.16 -21.60 3.07
N GLN A 265 20.34 -22.21 3.02
CA GLN A 265 21.63 -21.52 3.16
C GLN A 265 22.01 -20.74 1.89
N SER A 266 21.39 -21.04 0.75
CA SER A 266 21.62 -20.32 -0.51
C SER A 266 21.04 -18.90 -0.53
N LEU A 267 20.16 -18.56 0.41
CA LEU A 267 19.49 -17.26 0.46
C LEU A 267 20.46 -16.12 0.82
N GLU A 268 20.29 -14.96 0.20
CA GLU A 268 21.07 -13.76 0.47
C GLU A 268 20.51 -13.02 1.70
N LEU A 269 20.91 -13.48 2.88
CA LEU A 269 20.48 -12.94 4.18
C LEU A 269 21.68 -12.53 5.02
N ASP A 270 21.59 -11.39 5.71
CA ASP A 270 22.55 -11.07 6.77
C ASP A 270 22.41 -12.05 7.95
N ALA A 271 23.47 -12.20 8.74
CA ALA A 271 23.51 -13.18 9.82
C ALA A 271 22.40 -12.98 10.86
N SER A 272 22.10 -11.73 11.24
CA SER A 272 21.06 -11.42 12.22
C SER A 272 19.68 -11.82 11.68
N THR A 273 19.36 -11.47 10.43
CA THR A 273 18.10 -11.87 9.80
C THR A 273 18.00 -13.38 9.69
N ARG A 274 19.07 -14.07 9.30
CA ARG A 274 19.07 -15.55 9.21
C ARG A 274 18.80 -16.20 10.55
N ASP A 275 19.49 -15.77 11.60
CA ASP A 275 19.32 -16.31 12.95
C ASP A 275 17.90 -16.05 13.46
N ASP A 276 17.37 -14.84 13.28
CA ASP A 276 16.00 -14.47 13.65
C ASP A 276 14.96 -15.38 12.98
N LEU A 277 15.10 -15.64 11.67
CA LEU A 277 14.16 -16.49 10.94
C LEU A 277 14.32 -17.97 11.33
N GLN A 278 15.55 -18.46 11.47
CA GLN A 278 15.83 -19.85 11.86
C GLN A 278 15.27 -20.17 13.25
N ASN A 279 15.33 -19.23 14.19
CA ASN A 279 14.77 -19.38 15.55
C ASN A 279 13.24 -19.51 15.58
N LEU A 280 12.55 -19.08 14.52
CA LEU A 280 11.09 -19.16 14.40
C LEU A 280 10.62 -20.47 13.73
N LEU A 281 11.51 -21.18 13.04
CA LEU A 281 11.18 -22.41 12.31
C LEU A 281 11.25 -23.63 13.24
N LYS A 282 10.29 -24.54 13.05
CA LYS A 282 10.24 -25.84 13.71
C LYS A 282 9.93 -26.93 12.68
N PRO A 283 10.49 -28.15 12.83
CA PRO A 283 10.14 -29.26 11.95
C PRO A 283 8.63 -29.49 11.91
N ASN A 284 8.07 -29.56 10.71
CA ASN A 284 6.64 -29.80 10.49
C ASN A 284 6.43 -30.80 9.33
N PRO A 285 6.73 -32.09 9.54
CA PRO A 285 6.62 -33.11 8.50
C PRO A 285 5.20 -33.30 7.98
N ASP A 286 4.19 -33.13 8.82
CA ASP A 286 2.78 -33.28 8.43
C ASP A 286 2.38 -32.21 7.40
N ARG A 287 2.69 -30.94 7.68
CA ARG A 287 2.43 -29.86 6.72
C ARG A 287 3.24 -30.04 5.45
N ALA A 288 4.50 -30.43 5.56
CA ALA A 288 5.35 -30.70 4.40
C ALA A 288 4.76 -31.79 3.49
N GLN A 289 4.23 -32.89 4.07
CA GLN A 289 3.63 -33.97 3.28
C GLN A 289 2.35 -33.55 2.58
N VAL A 290 1.49 -32.77 3.24
CA VAL A 290 0.28 -32.19 2.61
C VAL A 290 0.67 -31.33 1.41
N LEU A 291 1.62 -30.41 1.61
CA LEU A 291 2.09 -29.51 0.56
C LEU A 291 2.72 -30.27 -0.62
N ARG A 292 3.60 -31.25 -0.34
CA ARG A 292 4.20 -32.12 -1.36
C ARG A 292 3.14 -32.78 -2.24
N THR A 293 2.14 -33.39 -1.59
CA THR A 293 1.05 -34.08 -2.27
C THR A 293 0.25 -33.14 -3.18
N GLU A 294 0.02 -31.89 -2.76
CA GLU A 294 -0.69 -30.91 -3.59
C GLU A 294 0.17 -30.32 -4.71
N PHE A 295 1.47 -30.10 -4.50
CA PHE A 295 2.36 -29.57 -5.53
C PHE A 295 2.67 -30.57 -6.64
N GLU A 296 2.76 -31.87 -6.33
CA GLU A 296 2.96 -32.94 -7.32
C GLU A 296 1.79 -33.07 -8.32
N LYS A 297 0.60 -32.55 -7.98
CA LYS A 297 -0.56 -32.49 -8.87
C LYS A 297 -0.50 -31.34 -9.90
N GLY A 298 0.53 -30.49 -9.84
CA GLY A 298 0.67 -29.29 -10.69
C GLY A 298 0.11 -28.02 -10.03
N PHE A 299 0.25 -26.87 -10.68
CA PHE A 299 0.00 -25.56 -10.05
C PHE A 299 -1.35 -24.91 -10.39
N GLU A 300 -2.15 -25.55 -11.26
CA GLU A 300 -3.48 -25.07 -11.58
C GLU A 300 -4.41 -25.10 -10.34
N GLY A 301 -4.98 -23.96 -9.99
CA GLY A 301 -5.80 -23.78 -8.79
C GLY A 301 -5.07 -24.12 -7.49
N ILE A 302 -3.74 -24.02 -7.44
CA ILE A 302 -2.96 -24.47 -6.27
C ILE A 302 -3.34 -23.78 -4.97
N LEU A 303 -3.63 -22.47 -5.02
CA LEU A 303 -3.85 -21.65 -3.83
C LEU A 303 -5.04 -22.11 -2.98
N PRO A 304 -6.26 -22.31 -3.54
CA PRO A 304 -7.37 -22.85 -2.76
C PRO A 304 -7.12 -24.28 -2.28
N ARG A 305 -6.28 -25.08 -2.95
CA ARG A 305 -5.95 -26.45 -2.50
C ARG A 305 -5.06 -26.45 -1.25
N ILE A 306 -4.03 -25.61 -1.20
CA ILE A 306 -3.08 -25.55 -0.07
C ILE A 306 -3.54 -24.63 1.07
N PHE A 307 -4.48 -23.72 0.80
CA PHE A 307 -5.10 -22.80 1.75
C PHE A 307 -6.63 -22.83 1.67
N PRO A 308 -7.31 -23.83 2.27
CA PRO A 308 -8.76 -23.99 2.17
C PRO A 308 -9.59 -22.83 2.76
N LYS A 309 -9.02 -22.00 3.63
CA LYS A 309 -9.67 -20.82 4.22
C LYS A 309 -9.35 -19.51 3.50
N LEU A 310 -8.58 -19.56 2.41
CA LEU A 310 -8.21 -18.40 1.62
C LEU A 310 -9.46 -17.77 1.00
N SER A 311 -9.70 -16.51 1.32
CA SER A 311 -10.95 -15.82 0.97
C SER A 311 -10.81 -14.93 -0.25
N TYR A 312 -9.65 -14.30 -0.45
CA TYR A 312 -9.41 -13.40 -1.58
C TYR A 312 -7.93 -13.12 -1.82
N ILE A 313 -7.64 -12.59 -3.01
CA ILE A 313 -6.35 -12.04 -3.41
C ILE A 313 -6.50 -10.53 -3.54
N GLN A 314 -5.53 -9.76 -3.05
CA GLN A 314 -5.52 -8.30 -3.17
C GLN A 314 -4.29 -7.80 -3.92
N CYS A 315 -4.49 -7.19 -5.08
CA CYS A 315 -3.43 -6.52 -5.84
C CYS A 315 -4.01 -5.58 -6.88
N ILE A 316 -3.22 -4.61 -7.34
CA ILE A 316 -3.62 -3.76 -8.47
C ILE A 316 -3.64 -4.59 -9.76
N THR A 317 -4.81 -4.65 -10.41
CA THR A 317 -5.04 -5.42 -11.66
C THR A 317 -5.40 -4.56 -12.88
N THR A 318 -5.54 -3.24 -12.72
CA THR A 318 -5.93 -2.33 -13.81
C THR A 318 -4.73 -1.71 -14.55
N GLY A 319 -4.99 -1.11 -15.72
CA GLY A 319 -3.94 -0.52 -16.56
C GLY A 319 -3.02 -1.59 -17.13
N SER A 320 -1.70 -1.33 -17.14
CA SER A 320 -0.70 -2.31 -17.62
C SER A 320 -0.69 -3.63 -16.83
N MET A 321 -1.34 -3.68 -15.66
CA MET A 321 -1.40 -4.90 -14.85
C MET A 321 -2.45 -5.92 -15.31
N GLN A 322 -3.35 -5.54 -16.24
CA GLN A 322 -4.40 -6.43 -16.74
C GLN A 322 -3.81 -7.71 -17.36
N LEU A 323 -2.68 -7.59 -18.05
CA LEU A 323 -1.97 -8.71 -18.68
C LEU A 323 -1.53 -9.79 -17.69
N TYR A 324 -1.28 -9.43 -16.43
CA TYR A 324 -0.87 -10.39 -15.40
C TYR A 324 -2.04 -11.03 -14.65
N LYS A 325 -3.25 -10.43 -14.73
CA LYS A 325 -4.44 -10.96 -14.05
C LYS A 325 -4.79 -12.37 -14.55
N GLU A 326 -4.73 -12.58 -15.86
CA GLU A 326 -5.02 -13.88 -16.48
C GLU A 326 -4.00 -14.95 -16.05
N SER A 327 -2.71 -14.61 -16.00
CA SER A 327 -1.68 -15.53 -15.51
C SER A 327 -1.84 -15.86 -14.02
N LEU A 328 -2.35 -14.93 -13.21
CA LEU A 328 -2.67 -15.20 -11.81
C LEU A 328 -3.80 -16.21 -11.65
N GLN A 329 -4.79 -16.20 -12.55
CA GLN A 329 -5.94 -17.11 -12.49
C GLN A 329 -5.55 -18.58 -12.55
N VAL A 330 -4.43 -18.90 -13.21
CA VAL A 330 -3.85 -20.25 -13.19
C VAL A 330 -3.63 -20.73 -11.76
N TYR A 331 -3.10 -19.89 -10.86
CA TYR A 331 -2.84 -20.28 -9.47
C TYR A 331 -4.05 -20.09 -8.54
N THR A 332 -4.86 -19.06 -8.80
CA THR A 332 -5.96 -18.67 -7.90
C THR A 332 -7.24 -19.44 -8.15
N GLY A 333 -7.43 -20.00 -9.36
CA GLY A 333 -8.72 -20.49 -9.81
C GLY A 333 -9.78 -19.39 -9.71
N ASP A 334 -10.95 -19.74 -9.19
CA ASP A 334 -12.11 -18.84 -9.03
C ASP A 334 -12.02 -17.89 -7.81
N LEU A 335 -10.90 -17.86 -7.09
CA LEU A 335 -10.74 -16.93 -5.96
C LEU A 335 -10.86 -15.47 -6.43
N PRO A 336 -11.59 -14.62 -5.69
CA PRO A 336 -11.76 -13.22 -6.08
C PRO A 336 -10.42 -12.47 -6.00
N ILE A 337 -10.10 -11.74 -7.07
CA ILE A 337 -8.94 -10.84 -7.15
C ILE A 337 -9.44 -9.39 -7.03
N TYR A 338 -9.23 -8.80 -5.86
CA TYR A 338 -9.70 -7.46 -5.54
C TYR A 338 -8.61 -6.40 -5.80
N SER A 339 -8.91 -5.45 -6.69
CA SER A 339 -8.06 -4.28 -6.92
C SER A 339 -8.44 -3.13 -5.99
N PRO A 340 -7.59 -2.75 -5.02
CA PRO A 340 -8.02 -1.94 -3.87
C PRO A 340 -8.17 -0.44 -4.16
N GLY A 341 -7.48 0.10 -5.16
CA GLY A 341 -7.50 1.53 -5.39
C GLY A 341 -6.62 1.99 -6.54
N TYR A 342 -6.53 3.30 -6.66
CA TYR A 342 -5.74 3.99 -7.66
C TYR A 342 -5.02 5.15 -6.98
N GLY A 343 -3.72 5.29 -7.24
CA GLY A 343 -2.90 6.30 -6.60
C GLY A 343 -1.58 6.51 -7.30
N ALA A 344 -0.95 7.61 -6.92
CA ALA A 344 0.38 8.03 -7.36
C ALA A 344 1.21 8.43 -6.12
N SER A 345 2.47 8.80 -6.32
CA SER A 345 3.31 9.30 -5.22
C SER A 345 2.80 10.63 -4.65
N GLU A 346 2.07 11.39 -5.47
CA GLU A 346 1.48 12.68 -5.15
C GLU A 346 0.26 12.53 -4.22
N ALA A 347 -0.59 11.53 -4.48
CA ALA A 347 -1.79 11.29 -3.70
C ALA A 347 -2.34 9.87 -3.88
N TRP A 348 -3.07 9.38 -2.89
CA TRP A 348 -4.03 8.30 -3.12
C TRP A 348 -5.28 8.90 -3.76
N ILE A 349 -5.56 8.50 -5.00
CA ILE A 349 -6.54 9.19 -5.86
C ILE A 349 -7.92 8.60 -5.65
N GLY A 350 -8.05 7.27 -5.71
CA GLY A 350 -9.33 6.59 -5.62
C GLY A 350 -9.26 5.23 -4.95
N ILE A 351 -10.41 4.73 -4.53
CA ILE A 351 -10.55 3.39 -3.95
C ILE A 351 -11.66 2.62 -4.66
N ASN A 352 -11.51 1.30 -4.72
CA ASN A 352 -12.61 0.46 -5.21
C ASN A 352 -13.62 0.26 -4.08
N LEU A 353 -14.81 0.84 -4.20
CA LEU A 353 -15.89 0.65 -3.22
C LEU A 353 -16.83 -0.51 -3.56
N GLU A 354 -16.67 -1.11 -4.74
CA GLU A 354 -17.53 -2.15 -5.29
C GLU A 354 -16.67 -3.39 -5.63
N PRO A 355 -16.33 -4.25 -4.65
CA PRO A 355 -15.36 -5.31 -4.84
C PRO A 355 -15.66 -6.32 -5.97
N GLN A 356 -16.93 -6.43 -6.39
CA GLN A 356 -17.38 -7.33 -7.48
C GLN A 356 -17.41 -6.68 -8.86
N LYS A 357 -17.15 -5.37 -8.96
CA LYS A 357 -17.29 -4.65 -10.21
C LYS A 357 -16.14 -5.01 -11.17
N GLU A 358 -16.51 -5.40 -12.39
CA GLU A 358 -15.58 -5.73 -13.47
C GLU A 358 -15.92 -4.92 -14.74
N PRO A 359 -14.95 -4.20 -15.34
CA PRO A 359 -13.62 -3.92 -14.79
C PRO A 359 -13.70 -3.11 -13.48
N PRO A 360 -12.67 -3.15 -12.62
CA PRO A 360 -12.67 -2.39 -11.37
C PRO A 360 -12.84 -0.89 -11.63
N ALA A 361 -13.65 -0.23 -10.81
CA ALA A 361 -13.82 1.22 -10.83
C ALA A 361 -13.36 1.83 -9.50
N TYR A 362 -12.77 3.02 -9.56
CA TYR A 362 -12.20 3.69 -8.39
C TYR A 362 -12.94 4.99 -8.12
N VAL A 363 -13.56 5.08 -6.96
CA VAL A 363 -14.21 6.29 -6.47
C VAL A 363 -13.12 7.20 -5.90
N ILE A 364 -13.01 8.42 -6.45
CA ILE A 364 -12.03 9.41 -6.00
C ILE A 364 -12.24 9.71 -4.52
N THR A 365 -11.15 9.81 -3.76
CA THR A 365 -11.18 10.06 -2.32
C THR A 365 -11.15 11.56 -2.04
N PRO A 366 -12.29 12.25 -1.85
CA PRO A 366 -12.34 13.72 -1.93
C PRO A 366 -11.62 14.43 -0.80
N SER A 367 -11.20 13.70 0.23
CA SER A 367 -10.46 14.22 1.38
C SER A 367 -8.94 14.06 1.27
N SER A 368 -8.41 13.36 0.25
CA SER A 368 -6.98 13.02 0.16
C SER A 368 -6.15 14.14 -0.48
N ALA A 369 -6.71 14.82 -1.48
CA ALA A 369 -6.16 15.98 -2.16
C ALA A 369 -7.33 16.85 -2.68
N PHE A 370 -7.01 18.07 -3.13
CA PHE A 370 -7.93 18.81 -3.99
C PHE A 370 -7.68 18.34 -5.43
N PHE A 371 -8.73 17.88 -6.12
CA PHE A 371 -8.64 17.31 -7.45
C PHE A 371 -9.33 18.22 -8.46
N GLU A 372 -8.63 18.43 -9.55
CA GLU A 372 -9.13 19.11 -10.74
C GLU A 372 -8.98 18.19 -11.95
N PHE A 373 -9.70 18.50 -13.03
CA PHE A 373 -9.74 17.62 -14.20
C PHE A 373 -9.67 18.42 -15.49
N ILE A 374 -8.76 18.06 -16.37
CA ILE A 374 -8.65 18.61 -17.72
C ILE A 374 -9.27 17.60 -18.67
N ARG A 375 -10.18 18.03 -19.56
CA ARG A 375 -10.70 17.14 -20.60
C ARG A 375 -9.57 16.73 -21.53
N ILE A 376 -9.48 15.45 -21.88
CA ILE A 376 -8.40 14.97 -22.76
C ILE A 376 -8.39 15.69 -24.12
N SER A 377 -9.55 16.11 -24.63
CA SER A 377 -9.63 16.90 -25.87
C SER A 377 -9.02 18.31 -25.76
N GLU A 378 -8.77 18.80 -24.55
CA GLU A 378 -8.29 20.15 -24.26
C GLU A 378 -6.87 20.16 -23.68
N VAL A 379 -6.26 18.98 -23.43
CA VAL A 379 -4.99 18.84 -22.70
C VAL A 379 -3.81 19.50 -23.42
N ASP A 380 -3.76 19.39 -24.75
CA ASP A 380 -2.68 19.93 -25.58
C ASP A 380 -2.91 21.42 -25.95
N GLY A 381 -3.93 22.06 -25.37
CA GLY A 381 -4.19 23.49 -25.58
C GLY A 381 -3.18 24.39 -24.86
N ASP A 382 -3.02 25.63 -25.33
CA ASP A 382 -2.06 26.60 -24.76
C ASP A 382 -2.38 26.99 -23.29
N ALA A 383 -3.65 26.88 -22.89
CA ALA A 383 -4.13 27.16 -21.53
C ALA A 383 -5.33 26.26 -21.19
N PRO A 384 -5.09 24.99 -20.83
CA PRO A 384 -6.17 24.06 -20.53
C PRO A 384 -7.01 24.58 -19.36
N THR A 385 -8.32 24.35 -19.42
CA THR A 385 -9.22 24.69 -18.30
C THR A 385 -9.52 23.44 -17.49
N THR A 386 -9.67 23.63 -16.18
CA THR A 386 -10.04 22.55 -15.28
C THR A 386 -11.51 22.62 -14.89
N VAL A 387 -12.09 21.45 -14.65
CA VAL A 387 -13.40 21.30 -14.02
C VAL A 387 -13.28 20.66 -12.64
N ASP A 388 -14.27 20.94 -11.78
CA ASP A 388 -14.36 20.35 -10.45
C ASP A 388 -14.74 18.86 -10.50
N LEU A 389 -14.37 18.13 -9.44
CA LEU A 389 -14.71 16.71 -9.25
C LEU A 389 -16.19 16.37 -9.50
N THR A 390 -17.11 17.25 -9.13
CA THR A 390 -18.56 17.02 -9.28
C THR A 390 -19.13 17.52 -10.60
N SER A 391 -18.29 18.04 -11.49
CA SER A 391 -18.67 18.58 -12.81
C SER A 391 -18.24 17.66 -13.96
N LEU A 392 -17.78 16.45 -13.65
CA LEU A 392 -17.40 15.43 -14.63
C LEU A 392 -18.63 14.84 -15.31
N ALA A 393 -18.51 14.58 -16.60
CA ALA A 393 -19.56 13.93 -17.38
C ALA A 393 -19.28 12.43 -17.55
N VAL A 394 -20.34 11.63 -17.48
CA VAL A 394 -20.26 10.18 -17.64
C VAL A 394 -19.84 9.84 -19.08
N GLY A 395 -18.84 8.97 -19.23
CA GLY A 395 -18.32 8.55 -20.54
C GLY A 395 -17.20 9.44 -21.08
N GLU A 396 -16.92 10.57 -20.44
CA GLU A 396 -15.83 11.47 -20.83
C GLU A 396 -14.50 11.08 -20.18
N SER A 397 -13.40 11.40 -20.85
CA SER A 397 -12.03 11.15 -20.36
C SER A 397 -11.36 12.44 -19.90
N TYR A 398 -10.68 12.37 -18.76
CA TYR A 398 -9.99 13.50 -18.16
C TYR A 398 -8.58 13.13 -17.69
N GLU A 399 -7.66 14.08 -17.79
CA GLU A 399 -6.42 14.08 -17.01
C GLU A 399 -6.70 14.63 -15.61
N ILE A 400 -6.12 13.99 -14.60
CA ILE A 400 -6.26 14.38 -13.19
C ILE A 400 -5.14 15.38 -12.84
N VAL A 401 -5.54 16.48 -12.21
CA VAL A 401 -4.66 17.54 -11.70
C VAL A 401 -4.70 17.58 -10.19
#